data_AF-A0A938WAH0-F1
#
_entry.id   AF-A0A938WAH0-F1
#
_cell.length_a   1.000
_cell.length_b   1.000
_cell.length_c   1.000
_cell.angle_alpha   90.00
_cell.angle_beta   90.00
_cell.angle_gamma   90.00
#
_symmetry.space_group_name_H-M   'P 1'
#
loop_
_entity.id
_entity.type
_entity.pdbx_description
1 polymer ?
#
loop_
_entity_poly.entity_id
_entity_poly.type
_entity_poly.pdbx_seq_one_letter_code
_entity_poly.pdbx_strand_id
1 'polypeptide(L)' 'MAEQPTAGRLSLQCEPIAADTTTIRSLDWDRSRFDIEFGLRNGTTYNSFLVRGERTALIDSSHLKFEAT' A
#
# COMPACT_ATOMS: atom_id res chain seq x y z
N MET A 1 10.28 -26.06 -7.87
CA MET A 1 9.67 -24.92 -7.17
C MET A 1 10.35 -23.68 -7.72
N ALA A 2 9.62 -22.81 -8.42
CA ALA A 2 10.20 -21.59 -8.97
C ALA A 2 10.34 -20.56 -7.85
N GLU A 3 11.56 -20.11 -7.61
CA GLU A 3 11.89 -19.05 -6.67
C GLU A 3 11.34 -17.73 -7.23
N GLN A 4 10.32 -17.17 -6.58
CA GLN A 4 9.84 -15.84 -6.92
C GLN A 4 10.91 -14.82 -6.51
N PRO A 5 11.21 -13.82 -7.35
CA PRO A 5 12.18 -12.80 -7.01
C PRO A 5 11.73 -12.12 -5.72
N THR A 6 12.66 -11.89 -4.79
CA THR A 6 12.38 -11.24 -3.51
C THR A 6 11.90 -9.82 -3.78
N ALA A 7 10.59 -9.66 -3.95
CA ALA A 7 9.95 -8.36 -3.96
C ALA A 7 10.41 -7.64 -2.69
N GLY A 8 10.84 -6.38 -2.81
CA GLY A 8 11.21 -5.59 -1.65
C GLY A 8 10.13 -5.74 -0.58
N ARG A 9 10.55 -5.80 0.70
CA ARG A 9 9.64 -5.93 1.85
C ARG A 9 8.52 -4.86 1.85
N LEU A 10 8.75 -3.77 1.11
CA LEU A 10 7.81 -2.74 0.76
C LEU A 10 7.55 -2.78 -0.76
N SER A 11 6.28 -2.73 -1.17
CA SER A 11 5.89 -2.63 -2.58
C SER A 11 4.67 -1.74 -2.76
N LEU A 12 4.45 -1.21 -3.97
CA LEU A 12 3.25 -0.47 -4.34
C LEU A 12 2.37 -1.30 -5.28
N GLN A 13 1.06 -1.22 -5.09
CA GLN A 13 0.05 -1.73 -6.02
C GLN A 13 -0.94 -0.61 -6.32
N CYS A 14 -1.15 -0.30 -7.59
CA CYS A 14 -2.06 0.75 -8.04
C CYS A 14 -3.13 0.15 -8.94
N GLU A 15 -4.41 0.30 -8.58
CA GLU A 15 -5.51 -0.34 -9.30
C GLU A 15 -6.74 0.59 -9.40
N PRO A 16 -7.48 0.56 -10.52
CA PRO A 16 -8.79 1.17 -10.58
C PRO A 16 -9.78 0.36 -9.73
N ILE A 17 -10.56 1.03 -8.89
CA ILE A 17 -11.56 0.38 -8.02
C ILE A 17 -12.99 0.84 -8.30
N ALA A 18 -13.15 1.97 -9.00
CA ALA A 18 -14.42 2.49 -9.47
C ALA A 18 -14.17 3.49 -10.61
N ALA A 19 -15.23 4.04 -11.20
CA ALA A 19 -15.13 5.18 -12.09
C ALA A 19 -14.34 6.31 -11.41
N ASP A 20 -13.39 6.87 -12.16
CA ASP A 20 -12.54 7.99 -11.74
C ASP A 20 -11.75 7.79 -10.43
N THR A 21 -11.69 6.55 -9.91
CA THR A 21 -11.11 6.25 -8.60
C THR A 21 -10.02 5.20 -8.71
N THR A 22 -8.82 5.57 -8.30
CA THR A 22 -7.64 4.69 -8.23
C THR A 22 -7.25 4.48 -6.77
N THR A 23 -7.05 3.23 -6.37
CA THR A 23 -6.38 2.92 -5.10
C THR A 23 -4.87 2.85 -5.33
N ILE A 24 -4.11 3.33 -4.35
CA ILE A 24 -2.67 3.18 -4.24
C ILE A 24 -2.41 2.46 -2.91
N ARG A 25 -2.03 1.19 -2.97
CA ARG A 25 -1.79 0.35 -1.81
C ARG A 25 -0.29 0.26 -1.57
N SER A 26 0.16 0.74 -0.42
CA SER A 26 1.53 0.58 0.04
C SER A 26 1.62 -0.65 0.94
N LEU A 27 2.14 -1.75 0.39
CA LEU A 27 2.18 -3.07 1.03
C LEU A 27 3.46 -3.20 1.85
N ASP A 28 3.30 -3.46 3.14
CA ASP A 28 4.38 -3.67 4.09
C ASP A 28 4.32 -5.12 4.60
N TRP A 29 5.27 -5.93 4.14
CA TRP A 29 5.34 -7.36 4.45
C TRP A 29 6.18 -7.67 5.68
N ASP A 30 6.97 -6.73 6.18
CA ASP A 30 7.84 -6.92 7.35
C ASP A 30 7.77 -5.74 8.32
N ARG A 31 6.80 -5.81 9.24
CA ARG A 31 6.58 -4.77 10.25
C ARG A 31 7.46 -5.02 11.47
N SER A 32 8.24 -4.00 11.84
CA SER A 32 9.04 -3.93 13.07
C SER A 32 8.31 -3.25 14.25
N ARG A 33 6.98 -3.28 14.30
CA ARG A 33 6.21 -2.67 15.40
C ARG A 33 5.71 -3.71 16.38
N PHE A 34 5.88 -3.44 17.67
CA PHE A 34 5.47 -4.30 18.79
C PHE A 34 4.09 -3.88 19.34
N ASP A 35 3.06 -3.91 18.48
CA ASP A 35 1.66 -3.66 18.87
C ASP A 35 0.80 -4.93 18.66
N ILE A 36 -0.15 -5.18 19.57
CA ILE A 36 -0.95 -6.42 19.61
C ILE A 36 -1.75 -6.68 18.32
N GLU A 37 -2.15 -5.61 17.63
CA GLU A 37 -2.93 -5.66 16.38
C GLU A 37 -2.18 -6.37 15.22
N PHE A 38 -0.87 -6.57 15.35
CA PHE A 38 -0.03 -7.18 14.30
C PHE A 38 0.51 -8.56 14.66
N GLY A 39 0.00 -9.19 15.73
CA GLY A 39 0.46 -10.51 16.20
C GLY A 39 0.34 -11.64 15.16
N LEU A 40 -0.51 -11.48 14.14
CA LEU A 40 -0.71 -12.47 13.08
C LEU A 40 0.38 -12.45 11.99
N ARG A 41 1.23 -11.42 11.92
CA ARG A 41 2.34 -11.31 10.95
C ARG A 41 1.97 -11.48 9.47
N ASN A 42 0.73 -11.14 9.10
CA ASN A 42 0.23 -11.25 7.72
C ASN A 42 0.56 -10.04 6.83
N GLY A 43 1.49 -9.18 7.26
CA GLY A 43 1.69 -7.87 6.64
C GLY A 43 0.48 -6.94 6.80
N THR A 44 0.50 -5.83 6.10
CA THR A 44 -0.56 -4.80 6.15
C THR A 44 -0.39 -3.83 4.99
N THR A 45 -1.43 -3.04 4.71
CA THR A 45 -1.44 -2.04 3.64
C THR A 45 -1.81 -0.67 4.18
N TYR A 46 -1.05 0.36 3.79
CA TYR A 46 -1.49 1.75 3.90
C TYR A 46 -2.12 2.13 2.57
N ASN A 47 -3.43 2.36 2.55
CA ASN A 47 -4.16 2.62 1.31
C ASN A 47 -4.43 4.11 1.17
N SER A 48 -4.08 4.65 0.01
CA SER A 48 -4.45 5.98 -0.45
C SER A 48 -5.42 5.86 -1.62
N PHE A 49 -6.20 6.92 -1.87
CA PHE A 49 -7.15 6.95 -2.98
C PHE A 49 -7.05 8.26 -3.75
N LEU A 50 -7.02 8.15 -5.07
CA LEU A 50 -7.04 9.28 -5.99
C LEU A 50 -8.36 9.28 -6.75
N VAL A 51 -9.16 10.33 -6.53
CA VAL A 51 -10.47 10.54 -7.16
C VAL A 51 -10.38 11.71 -8.12
N ARG A 52 -10.74 11.49 -9.40
CA ARG A 52 -10.62 12.47 -10.50
C ARG A 52 -11.98 12.81 -11.11
N GLY A 53 -12.85 13.45 -10.32
CA GLY A 53 -14.13 13.99 -10.79
C GLY A 53 -13.97 15.37 -11.44
N GLU A 54 -14.93 16.28 -11.22
CA GLU A 54 -14.78 17.70 -11.61
C GLU A 54 -13.55 18.36 -10.98
N ARG A 55 -13.11 17.85 -9.82
CA ARG A 55 -11.88 18.21 -9.14
C ARG A 55 -11.14 16.94 -8.73
N THR A 56 -9.81 17.07 -8.60
CA THR A 56 -8.94 15.98 -8.15
C THR A 56 -8.78 16.03 -6.63
N ALA A 57 -9.01 14.89 -5.97
CA ALA A 57 -8.81 14.72 -4.54
C ALA A 57 -7.89 13.53 -4.25
N LEU A 58 -6.99 13.69 -3.27
CA LEU A 58 -6.21 12.63 -2.67
C LEU A 58 -6.73 12.38 -1.25
N ILE A 59 -7.13 11.15 -0.96
CA ILE A 59 -7.59 10.70 0.35
C ILE A 59 -6.53 9.79 0.94
N ASP A 60 -6.03 10.16 2.11
CA ASP A 60 -4.88 9.59 2.81
C ASP A 60 -3.58 9.59 1.98
N SER A 61 -2.44 9.87 2.61
CA SER A 61 -1.14 9.83 1.97
C SER A 61 -0.35 8.58 2.37
N SER A 62 0.64 8.21 1.55
CA SER A 62 1.51 7.07 1.86
C SER A 62 2.46 7.40 3.01
N HIS A 63 3.02 6.35 3.62
CA HIS A 63 4.01 6.48 4.69
C HIS A 63 5.39 6.74 4.09
N LEU A 64 6.20 7.60 4.72
CA LEU A 64 7.57 7.94 4.29
C LEU A 64 8.49 6.74 4.00
N LYS A 65 8.22 5.57 4.58
CA LYS A 65 9.03 4.37 4.35
C LYS A 65 8.95 3.88 2.89
N PHE A 66 7.93 4.31 2.15
CA PHE A 66 7.70 3.97 0.75
C PHE A 66 8.26 5.03 -0.22
N GLU A 67 9.01 6.04 0.26
CA GLU A 67 9.54 7.10 -0.61
C GLU A 67 10.44 6.58 -1.74
N ALA A 68 11.19 5.51 -1.49
CA ALA A 68 12.12 4.92 -2.46
C ALA A 68 11.54 3.73 -3.26
N THR A 69 10.23 3.46 -3.13
CA THR A 69 9.56 2.33 -3.80
C THR A 69 9.06 2.67 -5.18
#